data_AF-A0A1V5KXG1-F1
#
_entry.id   AF-A0A1V5KXG1-F1
#
_cell.length_a   1.000
_cell.length_b   1.000
_cell.length_c   1.000
_cell.angle_alpha   90.00
_cell.angle_beta   90.00
_cell.angle_gamma   90.00
#
_symmetry.space_group_name_H-M   'P 1'
#
loop_
_entity.id
_entity.type
_entity.pdbx_description
1 polymer ?
#
loop_
_entity_poly.entity_id
_entity_poly.type
_entity_poly.pdbx_seq_one_letter_code
_entity_poly.pdbx_strand_id
1 'polypeptide(L)'
;MGSNLARSSLSETGAYAVEMGFRPGSRSLLSQSVDVEPGRIYELSWRARERVSPGVARFILFVEIIYYDRNGNFVGRTEPRYSQDNIPNNRYQRYSLSTGQVPAGARLADVRFTLEPSAANTSSVLIDNADLSCSF
;
A
#
# COMPACT_ATOMS: atom_id res chain seq x y z
N MET A 1 0.67 7.13 -9.11
CA MET A 1 -0.64 7.80 -9.26
C MET A 1 -1.36 7.81 -7.91
N GLY A 2 -2.33 8.70 -7.66
CA GLY A 2 -3.10 8.67 -6.42
C GLY A 2 -4.52 9.20 -6.55
N SER A 3 -5.45 8.65 -5.76
CA SER A 3 -6.84 9.11 -5.65
C SER A 3 -7.39 8.95 -4.22
N ASN A 4 -8.28 9.85 -3.83
CA ASN A 4 -8.82 9.93 -2.47
C ASN A 4 -7.73 9.92 -1.37
N LEU A 5 -6.70 10.74 -1.60
CA LEU A 5 -5.55 10.91 -0.71
C LEU A 5 -5.58 12.29 -0.06
N ALA A 6 -5.04 12.39 1.15
CA ALA A 6 -4.71 13.64 1.80
C ALA A 6 -3.32 13.56 2.47
N ARG A 7 -2.76 14.73 2.78
CA ARG A 7 -1.57 14.84 3.61
C ARG A 7 -1.98 14.84 5.08
N SER A 8 -1.37 13.97 5.87
CA SER A 8 -1.54 13.94 7.33
C SER A 8 -0.28 14.45 8.02
N SER A 9 -0.43 15.24 9.09
CA SER A 9 0.67 15.60 10.00
C SER A 9 0.89 14.57 11.11
N LEU A 10 0.03 13.55 11.19
CA LEU A 10 0.25 12.39 12.04
C LEU A 10 1.12 11.41 11.25
N SER A 11 2.44 11.52 11.38
CA SER A 11 3.45 10.70 10.71
C SER A 11 4.11 9.72 11.69
N GLU A 12 4.77 8.69 11.16
CA GLU A 12 5.69 7.85 11.95
C GLU A 12 7.04 8.56 12.10
N THR A 13 7.55 9.11 10.99
CA THR A 13 8.79 9.89 10.98
C THR A 13 8.65 11.13 10.09
N GLY A 14 9.45 12.16 10.36
CA GLY A 14 9.38 13.40 9.60
C GLY A 14 8.05 14.13 9.79
N ALA A 15 7.70 15.00 8.85
CA ALA A 15 6.58 15.93 9.02
C ALA A 15 5.22 15.38 8.55
N TYR A 16 5.20 14.38 7.65
CA TYR A 16 3.98 13.99 6.95
C TYR A 16 3.90 12.50 6.64
N ALA A 17 2.66 12.00 6.60
CA ALA A 17 2.29 10.70 6.04
C ALA A 17 1.16 10.86 5.01
N VAL A 18 0.92 9.83 4.21
CA VAL A 18 -0.20 9.80 3.24
C VAL A 18 -1.44 9.23 3.92
N GLU A 19 -2.52 9.99 3.95
CA GLU A 19 -3.83 9.52 4.39
C GLU A 19 -4.64 9.00 3.20
N MET A 20 -4.96 7.71 3.23
CA MET A 20 -5.79 7.01 2.25
C MET A 20 -7.22 6.87 2.75
N GLY A 21 -8.20 7.25 1.95
CA GLY A 21 -9.60 7.22 2.35
C GLY A 21 -10.07 8.53 3.00
N PHE A 22 -9.43 9.66 2.69
CA PHE A 22 -9.75 10.97 3.26
C PHE A 22 -11.22 11.36 3.07
N ARG A 23 -11.83 10.99 1.93
CA ARG A 23 -13.28 10.99 1.72
C ARG A 23 -13.83 9.63 2.15
N PRO A 24 -14.61 9.56 3.24
CA PRO A 24 -15.20 8.32 3.72
C PRO A 24 -16.06 7.60 2.68
N GLY A 25 -16.17 6.28 2.79
CA GLY A 25 -16.99 5.45 1.91
C GLY A 25 -16.55 5.39 0.44
N SER A 26 -15.48 6.08 0.05
CA SER A 26 -14.93 6.07 -1.32
C SER A 26 -13.60 5.32 -1.37
N ARG A 27 -13.42 4.48 -2.40
CA ARG A 27 -12.14 3.81 -2.69
C ARG A 27 -10.99 4.82 -2.75
N SER A 28 -9.82 4.42 -2.25
CA SER A 28 -8.57 5.18 -2.37
C SER A 28 -7.47 4.34 -3.00
N LEU A 29 -6.59 5.02 -3.76
CA LEU A 29 -5.46 4.42 -4.48
C LEU A 29 -4.21 5.25 -4.23
N LEU A 30 -3.10 4.59 -3.91
CA LEU A 30 -1.75 5.15 -3.94
C LEU A 30 -0.88 4.16 -4.71
N SER A 31 -0.25 4.59 -5.79
CA SER A 31 0.66 3.73 -6.56
C SER A 31 1.93 4.44 -6.99
N GLN A 32 3.00 3.67 -7.12
CA GLN A 32 4.25 4.09 -7.70
C GLN A 32 4.85 2.94 -8.51
N SER A 33 5.22 3.25 -9.75
CA SER A 33 5.94 2.32 -10.60
C SER A 33 7.45 2.50 -10.44
N VAL A 34 8.17 1.39 -10.37
CA VAL A 34 9.63 1.33 -10.23
C VAL A 34 10.20 0.25 -11.15
N ASP A 35 11.44 0.44 -11.58
CA ASP A 35 12.15 -0.56 -12.37
C ASP A 35 12.52 -1.77 -11.49
N VAL A 36 12.41 -2.97 -12.06
CA VAL A 36 12.79 -4.22 -11.41
C VAL A 36 13.53 -5.16 -12.35
N GLU A 37 14.41 -5.98 -11.78
CA GLU A 37 15.14 -7.01 -12.51
C GLU A 37 14.46 -8.39 -12.36
N PRO A 38 14.22 -9.14 -13.45
CA PRO A 38 13.76 -10.53 -13.37
C PRO A 38 14.69 -11.41 -12.55
N GLY A 39 14.12 -12.38 -11.83
CA GLY A 39 14.88 -13.37 -11.06
C GLY A 39 15.44 -12.84 -9.74
N ARG A 40 15.47 -11.52 -9.53
CA ARG A 40 15.79 -10.92 -8.24
C ARG A 40 14.66 -11.10 -7.24
N ILE A 41 14.99 -10.94 -5.96
CA ILE A 41 14.03 -10.89 -4.87
C ILE A 41 14.07 -9.48 -4.28
N TYR A 42 12.91 -8.85 -4.18
CA TYR A 42 12.72 -7.58 -3.50
C TYR A 42 11.91 -7.78 -2.22
N GLU A 43 12.08 -6.84 -1.30
CA GLU A 43 11.25 -6.70 -0.11
C GLU A 43 10.57 -5.34 -0.14
N LEU A 44 9.24 -5.35 -0.14
CA LEU A 44 8.44 -4.17 0.13
C LEU A 44 8.27 -4.06 1.65
N SER A 45 8.60 -2.92 2.23
CA SER A 45 8.28 -2.62 3.62
C SER A 45 7.61 -1.25 3.74
N TRP A 46 6.68 -1.13 4.69
CA TRP A 46 5.97 0.12 4.93
C TRP A 46 5.50 0.23 6.38
N ARG A 47 5.07 1.42 6.77
CA ARG A 47 4.40 1.71 8.04
C ARG A 47 2.94 2.00 7.78
N ALA A 48 2.05 1.39 8.56
CA ALA A 48 0.62 1.66 8.49
C ALA A 48 0.02 1.89 9.88
N ARG A 49 -0.98 2.76 9.92
CA ARG A 49 -1.80 3.06 11.11
C ARG A 49 -3.22 3.40 10.67
N GLU A 50 -4.22 2.98 11.42
CA GLU A 50 -5.58 3.46 11.23
C GLU A 50 -5.71 4.89 11.80
N ARG A 51 -6.32 5.78 11.02
CA ARG A 51 -6.81 7.07 11.50
C ARG A 51 -8.32 6.95 11.74
N VAL A 52 -8.66 6.87 13.02
CA VAL A 52 -10.04 6.76 13.48
C VAL A 52 -10.76 8.08 13.32
N SER A 53 -11.96 8.02 12.77
CA SER A 53 -12.95 9.10 12.73
C SER A 53 -14.22 8.63 13.47
N PRO A 54 -15.02 9.52 14.10
CA PRO A 54 -16.28 9.11 14.73
C PRO A 54 -17.13 8.24 13.79
N GLY A 55 -17.45 7.03 14.23
CA GLY A 55 -18.18 6.06 13.41
C GLY A 55 -17.59 4.66 13.50
N VAL A 56 -17.55 3.97 12.36
CA VAL A 56 -17.21 2.54 12.26
C VAL A 56 -15.97 2.37 11.36
N ALA A 57 -15.01 1.57 11.83
CA ALA A 57 -13.87 1.12 11.05
C ALA A 57 -14.21 -0.19 10.32
N ARG A 58 -14.40 -0.13 9.00
CA ARG A 58 -14.69 -1.29 8.15
C ARG A 58 -14.06 -1.10 6.78
N PHE A 59 -12.83 -1.53 6.61
CA PHE A 59 -12.12 -1.40 5.35
C PHE A 59 -11.23 -2.61 5.10
N ILE A 60 -10.81 -2.76 3.85
CA ILE A 60 -9.72 -3.64 3.46
C ILE A 60 -8.66 -2.80 2.75
N LEU A 61 -7.42 -2.88 3.21
CA LEU A 61 -6.24 -2.38 2.52
C LEU A 61 -5.62 -3.53 1.73
N PHE A 62 -5.64 -3.43 0.41
CA PHE A 62 -4.84 -4.26 -0.48
C PHE A 62 -3.47 -3.62 -0.66
N VAL A 63 -2.42 -4.43 -0.57
CA VAL A 63 -1.07 -4.02 -0.91
C VAL A 63 -0.59 -4.95 -2.01
N GLU A 64 -0.44 -4.40 -3.20
CA GLU A 64 -0.17 -5.12 -4.43
C GLU A 64 1.22 -4.75 -4.97
N ILE A 65 1.93 -5.74 -5.50
CA ILE A 65 3.07 -5.53 -6.39
C ILE A 65 2.70 -6.19 -7.71
N ILE A 66 2.51 -5.37 -8.75
CA ILE A 66 2.06 -5.82 -10.06
C ILE A 66 3.21 -5.70 -11.05
N TYR A 67 3.59 -6.80 -11.69
CA TYR A 67 4.73 -6.83 -12.61
C TYR A 67 4.27 -6.70 -14.06
N TYR A 68 5.03 -5.91 -14.81
CA TYR A 68 4.83 -5.69 -16.23
C TYR A 68 6.10 -5.98 -17.02
N ASP A 69 5.96 -6.53 -18.22
CA ASP A 69 7.06 -6.65 -19.18
C ASP A 69 7.38 -5.30 -19.85
N ARG A 70 8.41 -5.28 -20.72
CA ARG A 70 8.81 -4.07 -21.46
C ARG A 70 7.73 -3.48 -22.39
N ASN A 71 6.73 -4.27 -22.75
CA ASN A 71 5.63 -3.86 -23.62
C ASN A 71 4.41 -3.40 -22.79
N GLY A 72 4.51 -3.42 -21.46
CA GLY A 72 3.41 -3.09 -20.55
C GLY A 72 2.43 -4.24 -20.31
N ASN A 73 2.75 -5.48 -20.71
CA ASN A 73 1.89 -6.63 -20.44
C ASN A 73 2.05 -7.09 -19.00
N PHE A 74 0.94 -7.43 -18.35
CA PHE A 74 0.92 -8.05 -17.03
C PHE A 74 1.64 -9.42 -17.06
N VAL A 75 2.57 -9.64 -16.12
CA VAL A 75 3.31 -10.91 -16.00
C VAL A 75 3.25 -11.54 -14.60
N GLY A 76 2.68 -10.86 -13.61
CA GLY A 76 2.47 -11.43 -12.28
C GLY A 76 2.00 -10.42 -11.25
N ARG A 77 1.53 -10.91 -10.10
CA ARG A 77 1.18 -10.08 -8.94
C ARG A 77 1.45 -10.78 -7.61
N THR A 78 1.66 -9.98 -6.58
CA THR A 78 1.60 -10.39 -5.16
C THR A 78 0.64 -9.46 -4.44
N GLU A 79 -0.29 -9.98 -3.63
CA GLU A 79 -1.42 -9.20 -3.09
C GLU A 79 -1.86 -9.68 -1.67
N PRO A 80 -1.19 -9.27 -0.59
CA PRO A 80 -1.76 -9.34 0.75
C PRO A 80 -2.90 -8.34 0.98
N ARG A 81 -3.76 -8.68 1.95
CA ARG A 81 -4.90 -7.86 2.39
C ARG A 81 -4.88 -7.68 3.91
N TYR A 82 -5.24 -6.49 4.37
CA TYR A 82 -5.27 -6.12 5.79
C TYR A 82 -6.60 -5.44 6.12
N SER A 83 -7.28 -5.90 7.18
CA SER A 83 -8.47 -5.23 7.71
C SER A 83 -8.10 -4.28 8.86
N GLN A 84 -9.11 -3.62 9.42
CA GLN A 84 -8.98 -2.87 10.68
C GLN A 84 -8.47 -3.73 11.84
N ASP A 85 -8.68 -5.05 11.81
CA ASP A 85 -8.20 -5.95 12.86
C ASP A 85 -6.68 -6.18 12.76
N ASN A 86 -6.10 -5.89 11.59
CA ASN A 86 -4.67 -6.03 11.34
C ASN A 86 -3.90 -4.72 11.45
N ILE A 87 -4.57 -3.56 11.35
CA ILE A 87 -3.96 -2.24 11.33
C ILE A 87 -4.34 -1.47 12.60
N PRO A 88 -3.41 -1.28 13.56
CA PRO A 88 -3.74 -0.64 14.83
C PRO A 88 -4.05 0.86 14.66
N ASN A 89 -4.95 1.37 15.49
CA ASN A 89 -5.33 2.78 15.52
C ASN A 89 -4.48 3.67 16.44
N ASN A 90 -3.69 3.07 17.34
CA ASN A 90 -2.98 3.80 18.39
C ASN A 90 -1.50 4.02 18.10
N ARG A 91 -0.92 3.31 17.13
CA ARG A 91 0.48 3.40 16.73
C ARG A 91 0.67 2.98 15.28
N TYR A 92 1.78 3.39 14.67
CA TYR A 92 2.21 2.76 13.42
C TYR A 92 2.77 1.36 13.70
N GLN A 93 2.49 0.47 12.76
CA GLN A 93 3.07 -0.86 12.72
C GLN A 93 3.85 -1.03 11.41
N ARG A 94 4.99 -1.74 11.48
CA ARG A 94 5.74 -2.14 10.29
C ARG A 94 5.11 -3.38 9.68
N TYR A 95 5.00 -3.37 8.36
CA TYR A 95 4.64 -4.51 7.55
C TYR A 95 5.74 -4.73 6.51
N SER A 96 5.85 -5.97 6.04
CA SER A 96 6.69 -6.29 4.90
C SER A 96 6.11 -7.43 4.07
N LEU A 97 6.53 -7.47 2.81
CA LEU A 97 6.15 -8.44 1.82
C LEU A 97 7.36 -8.73 0.94
N SER A 98 7.79 -9.99 0.90
CA SER A 98 8.75 -10.42 -0.12
C SER A 98 8.03 -10.64 -1.44
N THR A 99 8.67 -10.23 -2.54
CA THR A 99 8.17 -10.50 -3.89
C THR A 99 8.23 -11.97 -4.28
N GLY A 100 9.02 -12.78 -3.57
CA GLY A 100 9.60 -13.98 -4.16
C GLY A 100 10.50 -13.63 -5.34
N GLN A 101 10.79 -14.60 -6.22
CA GLN A 101 11.51 -14.29 -7.45
C GLN A 101 10.63 -13.49 -8.39
N VAL A 102 11.10 -12.32 -8.81
CA VAL A 102 10.44 -11.48 -9.81
C VAL A 102 10.27 -12.29 -11.11
N PRO A 103 9.06 -12.32 -11.71
CA PRO A 103 8.77 -13.13 -12.89
C PRO A 103 9.73 -12.88 -14.06
N ALA A 104 10.01 -13.93 -14.82
CA ALA A 104 10.79 -13.82 -16.05
C ALA A 104 10.15 -12.80 -17.01
N GLY A 105 10.97 -11.87 -17.52
CA GLY A 105 10.51 -10.84 -18.45
C GLY A 105 9.95 -9.57 -17.82
N ALA A 106 9.71 -9.54 -16.50
CA ALA A 106 9.32 -8.31 -15.80
C ALA A 106 10.38 -7.21 -15.97
N ARG A 107 9.93 -5.96 -16.05
CA ARG A 107 10.79 -4.77 -16.13
C ARG A 107 10.32 -3.67 -15.21
N LEU A 108 9.01 -3.60 -14.98
CA LEU A 108 8.39 -2.63 -14.09
C LEU A 108 7.58 -3.36 -13.03
N ALA A 109 7.61 -2.83 -11.81
CA ALA A 109 6.68 -3.18 -10.75
C ALA A 109 5.87 -1.94 -10.38
N ASP A 110 4.54 -2.05 -10.39
CA ASP A 110 3.64 -1.06 -9.78
C ASP A 110 3.35 -1.51 -8.34
N VAL A 111 3.94 -0.80 -7.39
CA VAL A 111 3.60 -0.95 -5.97
C VAL A 111 2.34 -0.14 -5.72
N ARG A 112 1.29 -0.81 -5.26
CA ARG A 112 -0.05 -0.23 -5.16
C ARG A 112 -0.69 -0.54 -3.82
N PHE A 113 -1.14 0.51 -3.15
CA PHE A 113 -2.02 0.44 -2.01
C PHE A 113 -3.43 0.80 -2.48
N THR A 114 -4.40 -0.05 -2.17
CA THR A 114 -5.82 0.22 -2.42
C THR A 114 -6.59 0.10 -1.12
N LEU A 115 -7.28 1.16 -0.69
CA LEU A 115 -8.24 1.08 0.41
C LEU A 115 -9.65 0.94 -0.15
N GLU A 116 -10.26 -0.21 0.10
CA GLU A 116 -11.67 -0.49 -0.20
C GLU A 116 -12.50 -0.32 1.09
N PRO A 117 -13.29 0.76 1.20
CA PRO A 117 -14.19 0.92 2.32
C PRO A 117 -15.40 0.01 2.17
N SER A 118 -15.84 -0.62 3.24
CA SER A 118 -17.17 -1.23 3.31
C SER A 118 -18.23 -0.20 3.69
N ALA A 119 -19.50 -0.60 3.66
CA ALA A 119 -20.62 0.26 4.03
C ALA A 119 -20.42 0.89 5.42
N ALA A 120 -20.66 2.21 5.50
CA ALA A 120 -20.53 3.04 6.68
C ALA A 120 -19.10 3.18 7.26
N ASN A 121 -18.06 2.82 6.52
CA ASN A 121 -16.68 3.08 6.93
C ASN A 121 -16.40 4.58 7.03
N THR A 122 -15.97 5.03 8.20
CA THR A 122 -15.56 6.41 8.46
C THR A 122 -14.04 6.55 8.68
N SER A 123 -13.34 5.45 8.92
CA SER A 123 -11.89 5.45 9.15
C SER A 123 -11.08 5.52 7.86
N SER A 124 -9.87 6.09 7.97
CA SER A 124 -8.85 6.14 6.92
C SER A 124 -7.59 5.38 7.37
N VAL A 125 -6.67 5.15 6.45
CA VAL A 125 -5.37 4.52 6.75
C VAL A 125 -4.25 5.48 6.41
N LEU A 126 -3.30 5.62 7.33
CA LEU A 126 -2.06 6.37 7.13
C LEU A 126 -0.97 5.41 6.65
N ILE A 127 -0.32 5.75 5.55
CA ILE A 127 0.84 5.05 4.99
C ILE A 127 2.05 5.97 5.10
N ASP A 128 3.16 5.43 5.62
CA ASP A 128 4.42 6.14 5.78
C ASP A 128 5.60 5.19 5.51
N ASN A 129 6.76 5.76 5.17
CA ASN A 129 8.03 5.03 4.98
C ASN A 129 7.93 3.78 4.10
N ALA A 130 7.24 3.88 2.97
CA ALA A 130 7.19 2.79 1.99
C ALA A 130 8.52 2.71 1.23
N ASP A 131 9.15 1.53 1.25
CA ASP A 131 10.41 1.22 0.59
C ASP A 131 10.31 -0.13 -0.12
N LEU A 132 10.79 -0.17 -1.37
CA LEU A 132 11.00 -1.41 -2.11
C LEU A 132 12.51 -1.55 -2.36
N SER A 133 13.14 -2.50 -1.68
CA SER A 133 14.58 -2.74 -1.78
C SER A 133 14.87 -4.10 -2.40
N CYS A 134 15.92 -4.18 -3.21
CA CYS A 134 16.42 -5.43 -3.75
C CYS A 134 17.24 -6.14 -2.68
N SER A 135 16.89 -7.39 -2.38
CA SER A 135 17.54 -8.19 -1.33
C SER A 135 18.54 -9.20 -1.91
N PHE A 136 18.26 -9.78 -3.09
CA PHE A 136 19.09 -10.82 -3.74
C PHE A 136 18.97 -10.79 -5.26
#